data_AF-A0A916D1J3-F1
#
_entry.id   AF-A0A916D1J3-F1
#
_cell.length_a   1.000
_cell.length_b   1.000
_cell.length_c   1.000
_cell.angle_alpha   90.00
_cell.angle_beta   90.00
_cell.angle_gamma   90.00
#
_symmetry.space_group_name_H-M   'P 1'
#
loop_
_entity.id
_entity.type
_entity.pdbx_description
1 polymer ?
#
loop_
_entity_poly.entity_id
_entity_poly.type
_entity_poly.pdbx_seq_one_letter_code
_entity_poly.pdbx_strand_id
1 'polypeptide(L)'
;MIRFRVMAAAAAAMFPAIAFAQHSVLVADRTNGAIWRLEDANSNGVIDEPAEVHLYFDGANAAGTPGPLNPNTIGARADGYVVYGDQDSTRRLLVWMIDRNCDGDAQDEGESGVLADPNNGSGVSFAFPTGIAFDAMGRLFVTNAGNTFGNDGIYRLADLNADGDSMDAGEVSPFVTDPFFGPGNGAYSPQEILIVDPEGDCYLRNSSSGLHGIYRFRDLNANGRADDAGETSLWFGAGNAAGITLSAGFALEISANQEYGYMHNLATGGLDQIIRVQDTNDDGDAMDSGEAAVAFSTAEAGFVSIDITSLPDGTVLFSDNSTLRIIALRDNDGDGLFLGTTERTDYLANSSGLLAAVRAMTRYTPPNCGNPCDPDVNCDGAVNGFDIQATEEAVNGDFSNFCQASADLNGDGSENGFDIETEEQRVNGEPC
;
A
#
# COMPACT_ATOMS: atom_id res chain seq x y z
N MET A 1 4.02 -1.48 -20.15
CA MET A 1 2.98 -2.29 -20.84
C MET A 1 2.97 -3.69 -20.23
N ILE A 2 2.14 -3.90 -19.22
CA ILE A 2 2.07 -5.17 -18.51
C ILE A 2 1.39 -6.19 -19.41
N ARG A 3 2.17 -7.15 -19.89
CA ARG A 3 1.67 -8.27 -20.69
C ARG A 3 1.25 -9.38 -19.74
N PHE A 4 -0.04 -9.55 -19.51
CA PHE A 4 -0.57 -10.72 -18.81
C PHE A 4 -0.57 -11.93 -19.74
N ARG A 5 0.60 -12.55 -19.92
CA ARG A 5 0.71 -13.82 -20.66
C ARG A 5 0.37 -14.99 -19.73
N VAL A 6 -0.92 -15.33 -19.67
CA VAL A 6 -1.37 -16.60 -19.09
C VAL A 6 -0.93 -17.75 -20.01
N MET A 7 0.24 -18.33 -19.75
CA MET A 7 0.56 -19.64 -20.31
C MET A 7 -0.12 -20.71 -19.46
N ALA A 8 -1.33 -21.13 -19.87
CA ALA A 8 -2.03 -22.25 -19.25
C ALA A 8 -1.33 -23.57 -19.59
N ALA A 9 -0.35 -23.98 -18.77
CA ALA A 9 0.19 -25.33 -18.77
C ALA A 9 -0.52 -26.15 -17.68
N ALA A 10 -1.46 -27.01 -18.09
CA ALA A 10 -2.12 -27.95 -17.20
C ALA A 10 -1.15 -29.08 -16.81
N ALA A 11 -0.34 -28.84 -15.77
CA ALA A 11 0.43 -29.87 -15.08
C ALA A 11 -0.21 -30.10 -13.71
N ALA A 12 -0.72 -31.31 -13.48
CA ALA A 12 -1.14 -31.76 -12.15
C ALA A 12 0.11 -31.96 -11.28
N ALA A 13 0.62 -30.87 -10.70
CA ALA A 13 1.71 -30.90 -9.74
C ALA A 13 1.15 -31.21 -8.35
N MET A 14 1.74 -32.20 -7.68
CA MET A 14 1.63 -32.29 -6.22
C MET A 14 2.40 -31.09 -5.66
N PHE A 15 1.68 -30.01 -5.36
CA PHE A 15 2.27 -28.82 -4.74
C PHE A 15 2.78 -29.23 -3.35
N PRO A 16 4.09 -29.10 -3.06
CA PRO A 16 4.54 -29.12 -1.68
C PRO A 16 3.74 -28.05 -0.91
N ALA A 17 3.47 -28.28 0.38
CA ALA A 17 2.93 -27.24 1.23
C ALA A 17 3.91 -26.06 1.16
N ILE A 18 3.56 -25.04 0.38
CA ILE A 18 4.28 -23.77 0.36
C ILE A 18 4.15 -23.28 1.80
N ALA A 19 5.28 -23.10 2.49
CA ALA A 19 5.26 -22.40 3.75
C ALA A 19 4.64 -21.05 3.44
N PHE A 20 3.44 -20.79 3.97
CA PHE A 20 2.80 -19.49 3.80
C PHE A 20 3.79 -18.47 4.33
N ALA A 21 4.25 -17.58 3.47
CA ALA A 21 5.08 -16.47 3.89
C ALA A 21 4.29 -15.74 4.98
N GLN A 22 4.93 -15.44 6.10
CA GLN A 22 4.30 -14.75 7.21
C GLN A 22 3.75 -13.41 6.69
N HIS A 23 2.42 -13.28 6.68
CA HIS A 23 1.76 -12.10 6.17
C HIS A 23 1.74 -11.03 7.26
N SER A 24 2.23 -9.84 6.93
CA SER A 24 2.17 -8.68 7.81
C SER A 24 1.35 -7.55 7.19
N VAL A 25 0.47 -6.97 7.99
CA VAL A 25 -0.46 -5.92 7.58
C VAL A 25 -0.43 -4.83 8.63
N LEU A 26 -0.27 -3.58 8.18
CA LEU A 26 -0.44 -2.42 9.05
C LEU A 26 -1.89 -1.94 9.00
N VAL A 27 -2.41 -1.56 10.15
CA VAL A 27 -3.80 -1.15 10.35
C VAL A 27 -3.83 0.19 11.05
N ALA A 28 -4.39 1.19 10.38
CA ALA A 28 -4.62 2.51 10.97
C ALA A 28 -5.90 2.51 11.81
N ASP A 29 -5.77 2.58 13.13
CA ASP A 29 -6.90 2.64 14.07
C ASP A 29 -7.16 4.08 14.54
N ARG A 30 -8.25 4.64 14.03
CA ARG A 30 -8.64 6.01 14.34
C ARG A 30 -9.08 6.23 15.78
N THR A 31 -9.72 5.24 16.40
CA THR A 31 -10.31 5.45 17.73
C THR A 31 -9.24 5.38 18.79
N ASN A 32 -8.29 4.46 18.64
CA ASN A 32 -7.19 4.30 19.58
C ASN A 32 -6.02 5.25 19.29
N GLY A 33 -5.99 5.87 18.11
CA GLY A 33 -4.91 6.79 17.74
C GLY A 33 -3.57 6.06 17.60
N ALA A 34 -3.61 4.91 16.93
CA ALA A 34 -2.48 4.01 16.80
C ALA A 34 -2.45 3.35 15.41
N ILE A 35 -1.25 2.95 15.00
CA ILE A 35 -1.03 2.02 13.91
C ILE A 35 -0.65 0.67 14.53
N TRP A 36 -1.34 -0.39 14.11
CA TRP A 36 -1.10 -1.75 14.58
C TRP A 36 -0.48 -2.57 13.47
N ARG A 37 0.45 -3.46 13.81
CA ARG A 37 0.95 -4.52 12.93
C ARG A 37 0.25 -5.82 13.28
N LEU A 38 -0.38 -6.44 12.30
CA LEU A 38 -0.98 -7.76 12.39
C LEU A 38 -0.11 -8.76 11.66
N GLU A 39 0.24 -9.85 12.32
CA GLU A 39 1.16 -10.84 11.79
C GLU A 39 0.71 -12.25 12.12
N ASP A 40 0.37 -13.05 11.11
CA ASP A 40 -0.04 -14.45 11.27
C ASP A 40 1.18 -15.33 11.58
N ALA A 41 1.61 -15.32 12.84
CA ALA A 41 2.87 -15.89 13.29
C ALA A 41 2.90 -17.42 13.26
N ASN A 42 1.74 -18.06 13.31
CA ASN A 42 1.61 -19.51 13.23
C ASN A 42 1.15 -20.00 11.84
N SER A 43 0.93 -19.08 10.89
CA SER A 43 0.51 -19.34 9.50
C SER A 43 -0.80 -20.12 9.39
N ASN A 44 -1.74 -19.89 10.31
CA ASN A 44 -3.03 -20.57 10.33
C ASN A 44 -4.12 -19.81 9.52
N GLY A 45 -3.79 -18.63 9.01
CA GLY A 45 -4.67 -17.76 8.22
C GLY A 45 -5.59 -16.88 9.05
N VAL A 46 -5.40 -16.79 10.38
CA VAL A 46 -6.14 -15.93 11.31
C VAL A 46 -5.18 -15.28 12.32
N ILE A 47 -5.61 -14.15 12.87
CA ILE A 47 -4.98 -13.38 13.94
C ILE A 47 -5.82 -13.61 15.19
N ASP A 48 -5.47 -14.64 15.95
CA ASP A 48 -6.22 -15.09 17.13
C ASP A 48 -5.37 -15.24 18.40
N GLU A 49 -4.06 -15.06 18.30
CA GLU A 49 -3.15 -15.04 19.43
C GLU A 49 -2.73 -13.60 19.80
N PRO A 50 -2.57 -13.27 21.10
CA PRO A 50 -2.08 -11.96 21.51
C PRO A 50 -0.70 -11.59 20.94
N ALA A 51 0.10 -12.58 20.57
CA ALA A 51 1.43 -12.40 19.99
C ALA A 51 1.40 -12.06 18.49
N GLU A 52 0.23 -11.98 17.86
CA GLU A 52 0.03 -11.68 16.43
C GLU A 52 -0.47 -10.24 16.19
N VAL A 53 -0.62 -9.47 17.28
CA VAL A 53 -1.08 -8.07 17.26
C VAL A 53 -0.07 -7.22 18.00
N HIS A 54 0.65 -6.38 17.26
CA HIS A 54 1.71 -5.54 17.79
C HIS A 54 1.34 -4.07 17.63
N LEU A 55 1.63 -3.27 18.64
CA LEU A 55 1.61 -1.82 18.48
C LEU A 55 2.79 -1.45 17.58
N TYR A 56 2.53 -0.83 16.43
CA TYR A 56 3.59 -0.38 15.53
C TYR A 56 3.95 1.07 15.78
N PHE A 57 2.96 1.94 15.98
CA PHE A 57 3.21 3.37 16.22
C PHE A 57 2.04 4.03 16.95
N ASP A 58 2.33 4.89 17.93
CA ASP A 58 1.33 5.78 18.55
C ASP A 58 1.94 7.10 19.03
N GLY A 59 1.19 7.85 19.83
CA GLY A 59 1.64 9.13 20.39
C GLY A 59 2.62 9.02 21.56
N ALA A 60 3.00 7.81 21.98
CA ALA A 60 3.96 7.58 23.06
C ALA A 60 5.38 7.30 22.55
N ASN A 61 5.63 7.35 21.23
CA ASN A 61 6.95 7.15 20.62
C ASN A 61 8.04 8.05 21.24
N ALA A 62 9.25 7.51 21.31
CA ALA A 62 10.45 8.17 21.81
C ALA A 62 10.95 9.30 20.88
N ALA A 63 10.65 9.24 19.58
CA ALA A 63 10.98 10.31 18.63
C ALA A 63 10.26 11.65 18.93
N GLY A 64 9.16 11.61 19.70
CA GLY A 64 8.32 12.78 19.96
C GLY A 64 7.47 13.20 18.75
N THR A 65 7.39 12.35 17.72
CA THR A 65 6.54 12.55 16.56
C THR A 65 5.08 12.55 17.01
N PRO A 66 4.22 13.47 16.52
CA PRO A 66 2.82 13.44 16.89
C PRO A 66 2.16 12.11 16.47
N GLY A 67 1.60 11.37 17.43
CA GLY A 67 0.87 10.13 17.12
C GLY A 67 -0.45 10.36 16.39
N PRO A 68 -1.07 9.32 15.80
CA PRO A 68 -2.29 9.45 15.02
C PRO A 68 -3.49 9.96 15.85
N LEU A 69 -4.29 10.88 15.30
CA LEU A 69 -5.58 11.32 15.88
C LEU A 69 -6.75 10.93 14.98
N ASN A 70 -6.58 11.10 13.67
CA ASN A 70 -7.56 10.69 12.68
C ASN A 70 -6.84 10.15 11.43
N PRO A 71 -6.04 9.07 11.56
CA PRO A 71 -5.37 8.46 10.42
C PRO A 71 -6.42 7.97 9.42
N ASN A 72 -6.36 8.49 8.21
CA ASN A 72 -7.38 8.26 7.18
C ASN A 72 -6.88 7.40 6.02
N THR A 73 -5.56 7.35 5.81
CA THR A 73 -4.90 6.52 4.79
C THR A 73 -3.52 6.11 5.30
N ILE A 74 -3.01 4.98 4.81
CA ILE A 74 -1.68 4.45 5.10
C ILE A 74 -1.16 3.75 3.84
N GLY A 75 0.12 3.88 3.56
CA GLY A 75 0.80 3.10 2.52
C GLY A 75 2.19 2.72 2.98
N ALA A 76 2.65 1.56 2.54
CA ALA A 76 3.99 1.06 2.85
C ALA A 76 4.75 0.72 1.57
N ARG A 77 6.06 0.97 1.60
CA ARG A 77 7.03 0.55 0.58
C ARG A 77 7.65 -0.79 1.00
N ALA A 78 8.23 -1.49 0.03
CA ALA A 78 8.81 -2.82 0.24
C ALA A 78 10.03 -2.84 1.19
N ASP A 79 10.68 -1.70 1.40
CA ASP A 79 11.82 -1.52 2.31
C ASP A 79 11.39 -1.14 3.74
N GLY A 80 10.11 -1.25 4.08
CA GLY A 80 9.59 -0.92 5.40
C GLY A 80 9.32 0.55 5.64
N TYR A 81 9.53 1.44 4.66
CA TYR A 81 9.13 2.85 4.79
C TYR A 81 7.61 2.98 4.70
N VAL A 82 6.98 3.50 5.75
CA VAL A 82 5.54 3.65 5.88
C VAL A 82 5.18 5.13 5.96
N VAL A 83 4.11 5.54 5.30
CA VAL A 83 3.52 6.87 5.46
C VAL A 83 2.05 6.72 5.80
N TYR A 84 1.58 7.50 6.77
CA TYR A 84 0.14 7.67 6.98
C TYR A 84 -0.28 9.14 6.89
N GLY A 85 -1.53 9.34 6.47
CA GLY A 85 -2.15 10.65 6.41
C GLY A 85 -3.13 10.86 7.56
N ASP A 86 -2.91 11.90 8.36
CA ASP A 86 -3.79 12.27 9.47
C ASP A 86 -4.76 13.40 9.06
N GLN A 87 -6.04 13.06 9.05
CA GLN A 87 -7.14 13.94 8.68
C GLN A 87 -7.64 14.79 9.86
N ASP A 88 -6.89 14.85 10.96
CA ASP A 88 -7.20 15.70 12.10
C ASP A 88 -7.19 17.18 11.69
N SER A 89 -8.27 17.87 12.03
CA SER A 89 -8.49 19.25 11.61
C SER A 89 -7.51 20.26 12.21
N THR A 90 -6.79 19.89 13.28
CA THR A 90 -5.85 20.77 13.98
C THR A 90 -4.42 20.60 13.51
N ARG A 91 -4.03 19.42 13.03
CA ARG A 91 -2.65 19.12 12.62
C ARG A 91 -2.47 18.88 11.12
N ARG A 92 -3.35 18.08 10.48
CA ARG A 92 -3.33 17.76 9.03
C ARG A 92 -1.93 17.35 8.53
N LEU A 93 -1.45 16.23 9.05
CA LEU A 93 -0.07 15.77 8.86
C LEU A 93 0.00 14.62 7.87
N LEU A 94 1.11 14.55 7.16
CA LEU A 94 1.67 13.30 6.68
C LEU A 94 2.84 12.95 7.61
N VAL A 95 2.90 11.70 8.05
CA VAL A 95 3.94 11.21 8.96
C VAL A 95 4.59 10.00 8.33
N TRP A 96 5.91 9.97 8.31
CA TRP A 96 6.68 8.80 7.91
C TRP A 96 7.10 7.99 9.14
N MET A 97 7.24 6.68 8.95
CA MET A 97 7.67 5.71 9.95
C MET A 97 8.55 4.66 9.28
N ILE A 98 9.56 4.16 9.98
CA ILE A 98 10.38 3.01 9.58
C ILE A 98 10.99 2.39 10.84
N ASP A 99 10.81 1.08 10.99
CA ASP A 99 11.41 0.25 12.04
C ASP A 99 12.91 0.10 11.76
N ARG A 100 13.76 0.96 12.34
CA ARG A 100 15.19 0.99 12.00
C ARG A 100 15.99 0.00 12.83
N ASN A 101 15.53 -0.24 14.06
CA ASN A 101 16.22 -1.10 15.01
C ASN A 101 15.75 -2.56 14.94
N CYS A 102 14.69 -2.83 14.19
CA CYS A 102 14.17 -4.15 13.88
C CYS A 102 13.56 -4.89 15.05
N ASP A 103 13.02 -4.14 16.02
CA ASP A 103 12.31 -4.72 17.16
C ASP A 103 10.82 -4.97 16.89
N GLY A 104 10.35 -4.59 15.70
CA GLY A 104 9.00 -4.86 15.22
C GLY A 104 8.05 -3.68 15.31
N ASP A 105 8.50 -2.52 15.81
CA ASP A 105 7.73 -1.28 15.85
C ASP A 105 8.51 -0.07 15.31
N ALA A 106 7.88 1.11 15.28
CA ALA A 106 8.51 2.38 14.87
C ALA A 106 8.44 3.41 16.01
N GLN A 107 8.61 2.95 17.25
CA GLN A 107 8.45 3.76 18.45
C GLN A 107 9.74 4.45 18.89
N ASP A 108 10.90 4.12 18.33
CA ASP A 108 12.18 4.64 18.82
C ASP A 108 12.59 6.00 18.25
N GLU A 109 13.65 6.57 18.83
CA GLU A 109 14.22 7.84 18.40
C GLU A 109 14.73 7.73 16.95
N GLY A 110 14.17 8.56 16.07
CA GLY A 110 14.54 8.60 14.66
C GLY A 110 13.79 7.62 13.76
N GLU A 111 12.83 6.86 14.28
CA GLU A 111 12.02 5.90 13.50
C GLU A 111 10.75 6.51 12.92
N SER A 112 10.45 7.76 13.26
CA SER A 112 9.32 8.48 12.69
C SER A 112 9.62 9.98 12.58
N GLY A 113 8.85 10.66 11.73
CA GLY A 113 8.93 12.10 11.57
C GLY A 113 7.73 12.69 10.84
N VAL A 114 7.51 14.00 11.00
CA VAL A 114 6.52 14.71 10.19
C VAL A 114 7.08 14.85 8.79
N LEU A 115 6.43 14.24 7.81
CA LEU A 115 6.82 14.32 6.41
C LEU A 115 6.33 15.63 5.77
N ALA A 116 5.07 16.00 6.04
CA ALA A 116 4.52 17.26 5.55
C ALA A 116 3.40 17.76 6.49
N ASP A 117 3.31 19.07 6.66
CA ASP A 117 2.25 19.74 7.40
C ASP A 117 1.67 20.95 6.62
N PRO A 118 0.60 21.61 7.09
CA PRO A 118 -0.02 22.74 6.38
C PRO A 118 0.87 23.96 6.10
N ASN A 119 2.05 24.03 6.70
CA ASN A 119 3.03 25.10 6.57
C ASN A 119 4.19 24.74 5.62
N ASN A 120 4.15 23.61 4.90
CA ASN A 120 5.17 23.30 3.89
C ASN A 120 5.33 24.46 2.89
N GLY A 121 6.56 24.67 2.43
CA GLY A 121 6.96 25.75 1.54
C GLY A 121 6.30 25.70 0.16
N SER A 122 5.66 24.59 -0.18
CA SER A 122 4.88 24.42 -1.41
C SER A 122 3.42 24.90 -1.27
N GLY A 123 2.95 25.19 -0.04
CA GLY A 123 1.63 25.73 0.24
C GLY A 123 0.47 24.75 0.00
N VAL A 124 0.77 23.45 -0.10
CA VAL A 124 -0.23 22.39 -0.26
C VAL A 124 -0.76 21.99 1.12
N SER A 125 -2.06 21.72 1.26
CA SER A 125 -2.60 21.21 2.52
C SER A 125 -3.23 19.84 2.31
N PHE A 126 -2.71 18.85 3.05
CA PHE A 126 -3.28 17.51 3.15
C PHE A 126 -4.37 17.49 4.22
N ALA A 127 -5.42 18.28 4.01
CA ALA A 127 -6.51 18.39 4.98
C ALA A 127 -7.42 17.15 5.00
N PHE A 128 -7.34 16.32 3.96
CA PHE A 128 -8.11 15.09 3.82
C PHE A 128 -7.34 14.09 2.93
N PRO A 129 -6.19 13.59 3.39
CA PRO A 129 -5.42 12.60 2.66
C PRO A 129 -6.21 11.30 2.62
N THR A 130 -6.49 10.78 1.43
CA THR A 130 -7.38 9.64 1.22
C THR A 130 -6.72 8.43 0.59
N GLY A 131 -5.53 8.60 -0.01
CA GLY A 131 -4.76 7.51 -0.59
C GLY A 131 -3.27 7.80 -0.59
N ILE A 132 -2.46 6.76 -0.45
CA ILE A 132 -1.00 6.80 -0.44
C ILE A 132 -0.48 5.68 -1.32
N ALA A 133 0.37 6.00 -2.28
CA ALA A 133 1.04 5.00 -3.08
C ALA A 133 2.50 5.36 -3.32
N PHE A 134 3.31 4.33 -3.51
CA PHE A 134 4.67 4.43 -3.96
C PHE A 134 4.77 3.85 -5.36
N ASP A 135 5.62 4.44 -6.19
CA ASP A 135 5.98 3.81 -7.45
C ASP A 135 7.20 2.89 -7.30
N ALA A 136 7.60 2.26 -8.39
CA ALA A 136 8.74 1.34 -8.42
C ALA A 136 10.10 1.99 -8.08
N MET A 137 10.20 3.32 -8.14
CA MET A 137 11.39 4.08 -7.71
C MET A 137 11.27 4.57 -6.27
N GLY A 138 10.21 4.20 -5.56
CA GLY A 138 9.94 4.63 -4.19
C GLY A 138 9.49 6.08 -4.07
N ARG A 139 9.08 6.74 -5.16
CA ARG A 139 8.53 8.11 -5.11
C ARG A 139 7.12 8.06 -4.51
N LEU A 140 6.85 8.97 -3.57
CA LEU A 140 5.59 9.03 -2.84
C LEU A 140 4.55 9.85 -3.60
N PHE A 141 3.35 9.29 -3.73
CA PHE A 141 2.15 9.97 -4.23
C PHE A 141 1.06 9.95 -3.16
N VAL A 142 0.42 11.10 -2.96
CA VAL A 142 -0.65 11.28 -1.98
C VAL A 142 -1.87 11.86 -2.67
N THR A 143 -2.99 11.16 -2.51
CA THR A 143 -4.31 11.64 -2.90
C THR A 143 -4.91 12.45 -1.77
N ASN A 144 -5.42 13.63 -2.09
CA ASN A 144 -6.17 14.48 -1.16
C ASN A 144 -7.55 14.74 -1.75
N ALA A 145 -8.61 14.30 -1.07
CA ALA A 145 -9.98 14.68 -1.41
C ALA A 145 -10.33 15.98 -0.71
N GLY A 146 -10.10 17.08 -1.40
CA GLY A 146 -10.18 18.41 -0.88
C GLY A 146 -11.46 18.71 -0.08
N ASN A 147 -11.26 19.48 0.98
CA ASN A 147 -12.30 20.15 1.73
C ASN A 147 -12.05 21.66 1.66
N THR A 148 -12.69 22.47 2.49
CA THR A 148 -12.46 23.93 2.48
C THR A 148 -11.01 24.36 2.81
N PHE A 149 -10.09 23.42 3.08
CA PHE A 149 -8.71 23.68 3.48
C PHE A 149 -7.65 23.05 2.56
N GLY A 150 -8.01 22.33 1.50
CA GLY A 150 -7.07 21.77 0.54
C GLY A 150 -7.76 21.41 -0.77
N ASN A 151 -7.01 21.41 -1.88
CA ASN A 151 -7.57 21.10 -3.20
C ASN A 151 -7.62 19.60 -3.44
N ASP A 152 -8.67 19.12 -4.10
CA ASP A 152 -8.72 17.82 -4.76
C ASP A 152 -7.49 17.66 -5.66
N GLY A 153 -6.71 16.62 -5.41
CA GLY A 153 -5.47 16.44 -6.15
C GLY A 153 -4.71 15.18 -5.79
N ILE A 154 -3.82 14.80 -6.69
CA ILE A 154 -2.74 13.86 -6.46
C ILE A 154 -1.46 14.67 -6.45
N TYR A 155 -0.66 14.52 -5.39
CA TYR A 155 0.59 15.24 -5.20
C TYR A 155 1.73 14.24 -5.10
N ARG A 156 2.87 14.57 -5.70
CA ARG A 156 4.13 13.85 -5.53
C ARG A 156 4.98 14.56 -4.48
N LEU A 157 5.51 13.80 -3.53
CA LEU A 157 6.39 14.30 -2.49
C LEU A 157 7.81 13.76 -2.71
N ALA A 158 8.81 14.62 -2.51
CA ALA A 158 10.21 14.27 -2.55
C ALA A 158 10.99 15.19 -1.62
N ASP A 159 11.84 14.60 -0.78
CA ASP A 159 12.87 15.30 -0.03
C ASP A 159 13.99 15.71 -1.00
N LEU A 160 14.06 16.99 -1.35
CA LEU A 160 15.00 17.51 -2.34
C LEU A 160 16.31 18.00 -1.71
N ASN A 161 16.31 18.22 -0.40
CA ASN A 161 17.45 18.76 0.34
C ASN A 161 18.12 17.72 1.28
N ALA A 162 17.54 16.52 1.38
CA ALA A 162 17.95 15.39 2.22
C ALA A 162 17.90 15.67 3.74
N ASP A 163 16.91 16.45 4.21
CA ASP A 163 16.71 16.72 5.64
C ASP A 163 15.68 15.81 6.33
N GLY A 164 15.07 14.88 5.57
CA GLY A 164 14.17 13.85 6.08
C GLY A 164 12.70 14.26 6.09
N ASP A 165 12.32 15.37 5.47
CA ASP A 165 10.92 15.75 5.28
C ASP A 165 10.59 16.21 3.84
N SER A 166 9.40 16.77 3.64
CA SER A 166 8.95 17.37 2.38
C SER A 166 8.32 18.75 2.66
N MET A 167 8.97 19.52 3.54
CA MET A 167 8.51 20.81 4.04
C MET A 167 9.02 22.01 3.25
N ASP A 168 9.92 21.84 2.29
CA ASP A 168 10.48 22.94 1.52
C ASP A 168 9.69 23.28 0.25
N ALA A 169 10.06 24.42 -0.33
CA ALA A 169 9.50 24.88 -1.59
C ALA A 169 9.91 23.95 -2.75
N GLY A 170 8.92 23.32 -3.38
CA GLY A 170 9.11 22.41 -4.52
C GLY A 170 9.12 20.92 -4.16
N GLU A 171 9.15 20.58 -2.88
CA GLU A 171 9.14 19.19 -2.40
C GLU A 171 7.77 18.53 -2.49
N VAL A 172 6.69 19.32 -2.39
CA VAL A 172 5.34 18.89 -2.73
C VAL A 172 4.98 19.46 -4.09
N SER A 173 4.86 18.57 -5.08
CA SER A 173 4.57 18.94 -6.46
C SER A 173 3.23 18.37 -6.92
N PRO A 174 2.40 19.14 -7.65
CA PRO A 174 1.16 18.63 -8.21
C PRO A 174 1.45 17.56 -9.28
N PHE A 175 0.78 16.42 -9.20
CA PHE A 175 0.81 15.39 -10.25
C PHE A 175 -0.48 15.42 -11.09
N VAL A 176 -1.64 15.46 -10.43
CA VAL A 176 -2.96 15.65 -11.06
C VAL A 176 -3.75 16.64 -10.22
N THR A 177 -4.13 17.82 -10.75
CA THR A 177 -4.85 18.84 -9.96
C THR A 177 -6.00 19.51 -10.73
N ASP A 178 -6.11 20.84 -10.65
CA ASP A 178 -7.22 21.68 -11.15
C ASP A 178 -7.62 21.39 -12.61
N PRO A 179 -6.71 21.11 -13.57
CA PRO A 179 -7.12 20.79 -14.94
C PRO A 179 -8.09 19.60 -15.03
N PHE A 180 -7.95 18.63 -14.13
CA PHE A 180 -8.81 17.45 -14.06
C PHE A 180 -9.90 17.59 -12.99
N PHE A 181 -9.52 17.88 -11.74
CA PHE A 181 -10.47 17.93 -10.62
C PHE A 181 -11.34 19.19 -10.58
N GLY A 182 -10.97 20.21 -11.35
CA GLY A 182 -11.61 21.52 -11.34
C GLY A 182 -11.11 22.43 -10.21
N PRO A 183 -11.32 23.74 -10.31
CA PRO A 183 -10.85 24.69 -9.30
C PRO A 183 -11.63 24.54 -7.99
N GLY A 184 -10.91 24.47 -6.87
CA GLY A 184 -11.49 24.58 -5.52
C GLY A 184 -12.41 23.42 -5.11
N ASN A 185 -12.01 22.19 -5.46
CA ASN A 185 -12.76 20.94 -5.22
C ASN A 185 -14.00 20.83 -6.09
N GLY A 186 -13.80 20.43 -7.35
CA GLY A 186 -14.87 20.37 -8.34
C GLY A 186 -15.86 19.22 -8.11
N ALA A 187 -16.24 18.53 -9.18
CA ALA A 187 -17.27 17.48 -9.11
C ALA A 187 -16.73 16.13 -8.61
N TYR A 188 -15.44 16.01 -8.36
CA TYR A 188 -14.76 14.78 -8.00
C TYR A 188 -14.70 14.58 -6.48
N SER A 189 -14.35 13.37 -6.07
CA SER A 189 -14.09 13.01 -4.69
C SER A 189 -13.06 11.87 -4.72
N PRO A 190 -11.78 12.20 -4.94
CA PRO A 190 -10.71 11.21 -5.10
C PRO A 190 -10.46 10.47 -3.78
N GLN A 191 -10.45 9.15 -3.80
CA GLN A 191 -10.29 8.34 -2.59
C GLN A 191 -8.92 7.68 -2.57
N GLU A 192 -8.78 6.52 -3.17
CA GLU A 192 -7.55 5.72 -3.13
C GLU A 192 -6.77 5.79 -4.46
N ILE A 193 -5.46 5.60 -4.39
CA ILE A 193 -4.55 5.64 -5.54
C ILE A 193 -3.69 4.38 -5.59
N LEU A 194 -3.42 3.91 -6.80
CA LEU A 194 -2.45 2.85 -7.07
C LEU A 194 -1.48 3.30 -8.16
N ILE A 195 -0.19 3.02 -7.98
CA ILE A 195 0.81 3.13 -9.04
C ILE A 195 1.25 1.73 -9.41
N VAL A 196 1.00 1.32 -10.65
CA VAL A 196 1.12 -0.10 -11.05
C VAL A 196 2.39 -0.36 -11.86
N ASP A 197 2.84 0.59 -12.68
CA ASP A 197 4.01 0.38 -13.53
C ASP A 197 5.13 1.43 -13.32
N PRO A 198 6.40 1.07 -13.59
CA PRO A 198 7.51 2.03 -13.62
C PRO A 198 7.35 3.09 -14.71
N GLU A 199 6.48 2.83 -15.69
CA GLU A 199 6.19 3.72 -16.82
C GLU A 199 5.18 4.83 -16.48
N GLY A 200 4.66 4.88 -15.25
CA GLY A 200 3.82 5.94 -14.72
C GLY A 200 2.30 5.76 -14.88
N ASP A 201 1.78 4.56 -15.15
CA ASP A 201 0.34 4.30 -15.02
C ASP A 201 -0.09 4.37 -13.55
N CYS A 202 -0.99 5.32 -13.29
CA CYS A 202 -1.63 5.55 -12.01
C CYS A 202 -3.13 5.30 -12.14
N TYR A 203 -3.74 4.68 -11.14
CA TYR A 203 -5.17 4.47 -11.06
C TYR A 203 -5.73 5.15 -9.82
N LEU A 204 -6.88 5.79 -9.96
CA LEU A 204 -7.54 6.52 -8.88
C LEU A 204 -8.96 6.06 -8.74
N ARG A 205 -9.37 5.74 -7.52
CA ARG A 205 -10.77 5.58 -7.18
C ARG A 205 -11.43 6.94 -6.97
N ASN A 206 -12.50 7.19 -7.71
CA ASN A 206 -13.35 8.36 -7.48
C ASN A 206 -14.72 7.95 -6.95
N SER A 207 -15.20 8.67 -5.93
CA SER A 207 -16.45 8.35 -5.24
C SER A 207 -17.49 9.46 -5.24
N SER A 208 -17.33 10.47 -6.08
CA SER A 208 -18.36 11.47 -6.24
C SER A 208 -19.58 10.94 -7.01
N SER A 209 -20.77 11.42 -6.62
CA SER A 209 -22.03 11.00 -7.22
C SER A 209 -22.05 11.25 -8.72
N GLY A 210 -22.37 10.23 -9.51
CA GLY A 210 -22.42 10.30 -10.97
C GLY A 210 -21.07 10.18 -11.68
N LEU A 211 -19.96 10.17 -10.94
CA LEU A 211 -18.60 9.97 -11.47
C LEU A 211 -17.88 8.80 -10.79
N HIS A 212 -18.63 7.91 -10.12
CA HIS A 212 -18.07 6.69 -9.53
C HIS A 212 -17.32 5.90 -10.59
N GLY A 213 -16.06 5.56 -10.31
CA GLY A 213 -15.25 4.76 -11.19
C GLY A 213 -13.79 4.68 -10.74
N ILE A 214 -12.99 4.11 -11.62
CA ILE A 214 -11.53 4.13 -11.59
C ILE A 214 -11.07 4.94 -12.79
N TYR A 215 -10.21 5.92 -12.57
CA TYR A 215 -9.60 6.74 -13.60
C TYR A 215 -8.14 6.36 -13.74
N ARG A 216 -7.66 6.28 -14.96
CA ARG A 216 -6.25 6.04 -15.27
C ARG A 216 -5.57 7.36 -15.63
N PHE A 217 -4.36 7.54 -15.15
CA PHE A 217 -3.49 8.68 -15.42
C PHE A 217 -2.13 8.18 -15.92
N ARG A 218 -1.58 8.85 -16.93
CA ARG A 218 -0.22 8.61 -17.41
C ARG A 218 0.39 9.92 -17.91
N ASP A 219 1.56 10.27 -17.40
CA ASP A 219 2.38 11.38 -17.92
C ASP A 219 2.94 11.00 -19.31
N LEU A 220 2.28 11.44 -20.38
CA LEU A 220 2.63 11.06 -21.75
C LEU A 220 3.76 11.91 -22.31
N ASN A 221 4.05 13.05 -21.69
CA ASN A 221 5.01 14.03 -22.19
C ASN A 221 6.23 14.23 -21.27
N ALA A 222 6.30 13.48 -20.17
CA ALA A 222 7.37 13.48 -19.18
C ALA A 222 7.61 14.86 -18.53
N ASN A 223 6.56 15.67 -18.35
CA ASN A 223 6.68 16.96 -17.65
C ASN A 223 6.54 16.84 -16.12
N GLY A 224 6.31 15.63 -15.62
CA GLY A 224 6.11 15.34 -14.20
C GLY A 224 4.68 15.51 -13.72
N ARG A 225 3.70 15.67 -14.62
CA ARG A 225 2.26 15.75 -14.35
C ARG A 225 1.52 14.76 -15.25
N ALA A 226 0.33 14.35 -14.83
CA ALA A 226 -0.54 13.46 -15.61
C ALA A 226 -1.94 14.06 -15.77
N ASP A 227 -2.01 15.37 -16.01
CA ASP A 227 -3.25 16.13 -16.17
C ASP A 227 -3.30 16.99 -17.44
N ASP A 228 -2.41 16.72 -18.41
CA ASP A 228 -2.53 17.27 -19.75
C ASP A 228 -3.59 16.54 -20.60
N ALA A 229 -3.93 17.15 -21.74
CA ALA A 229 -4.91 16.60 -22.66
C ALA A 229 -4.48 15.21 -23.18
N GLY A 230 -5.26 14.19 -22.86
CA GLY A 230 -5.03 12.80 -23.26
C GLY A 230 -4.30 11.94 -22.22
N GLU A 231 -3.90 12.53 -21.09
CA GLU A 231 -3.20 11.84 -20.01
C GLU A 231 -4.15 11.18 -19.00
N THR A 232 -5.43 11.53 -19.04
CA THR A 232 -6.47 10.91 -18.21
C THR A 232 -7.52 10.20 -19.06
N SER A 233 -7.92 9.01 -18.63
CA SER A 233 -9.07 8.29 -19.16
C SER A 233 -9.91 7.65 -18.04
N LEU A 234 -11.20 7.42 -18.33
CA LEU A 234 -12.01 6.55 -17.49
C LEU A 234 -11.57 5.11 -17.78
N TRP A 235 -11.12 4.39 -16.76
CA TRP A 235 -10.69 3.00 -16.90
C TRP A 235 -11.82 2.03 -16.55
N PHE A 236 -12.58 2.31 -15.49
CA PHE A 236 -13.78 1.54 -15.15
C PHE A 236 -14.85 2.47 -14.58
N GLY A 237 -16.10 2.38 -15.02
CA GLY A 237 -17.07 3.39 -14.66
C GLY A 237 -18.51 3.15 -15.10
N ALA A 238 -19.30 4.22 -15.02
CA ALA A 238 -20.67 4.25 -15.48
C ALA A 238 -20.74 3.90 -16.98
N GLY A 239 -21.65 3.00 -17.35
CA GLY A 239 -21.78 2.51 -18.73
C GLY A 239 -20.96 1.27 -19.05
N ASN A 240 -20.27 0.67 -18.05
CA ASN A 240 -19.61 -0.63 -18.23
C ASN A 240 -20.59 -1.70 -18.76
N ALA A 241 -20.12 -2.51 -19.70
CA ALA A 241 -20.89 -3.58 -20.33
C ALA A 241 -21.07 -4.80 -19.42
N ALA A 242 -20.29 -4.90 -18.34
CA ALA A 242 -20.51 -5.89 -17.26
C ALA A 242 -21.82 -5.66 -16.47
N GLY A 243 -22.44 -4.48 -16.59
CA GLY A 243 -23.71 -4.16 -15.93
C GLY A 243 -23.60 -3.89 -14.43
N ILE A 244 -22.38 -3.63 -13.92
CA ILE A 244 -22.14 -3.29 -12.52
C ILE A 244 -22.66 -1.89 -12.24
N THR A 245 -23.56 -1.77 -11.27
CA THR A 245 -24.02 -0.46 -10.78
C THR A 245 -23.04 0.06 -9.74
N LEU A 246 -22.35 1.13 -10.10
CA LEU A 246 -21.37 1.77 -9.22
C LEU A 246 -22.02 2.72 -8.22
N SER A 247 -21.46 2.74 -7.02
CA SER A 247 -21.79 3.59 -5.88
C SER A 247 -20.50 4.17 -5.32
N ALA A 248 -20.60 4.90 -4.21
CA ALA A 248 -19.45 5.40 -3.46
C ALA A 248 -18.62 4.24 -2.89
N GLY A 249 -17.38 4.51 -2.48
CA GLY A 249 -16.49 3.56 -1.81
C GLY A 249 -15.11 4.18 -1.61
N PHE A 250 -14.34 3.71 -0.64
CA PHE A 250 -13.05 4.35 -0.35
C PHE A 250 -11.93 3.66 -1.13
N ALA A 251 -11.86 2.34 -0.99
CA ALA A 251 -10.67 1.61 -1.37
C ALA A 251 -10.59 1.18 -2.84
N LEU A 252 -9.35 1.08 -3.29
CA LEU A 252 -8.89 0.48 -4.53
C LEU A 252 -7.60 -0.25 -4.22
N GLU A 253 -7.53 -1.51 -4.60
CA GLU A 253 -6.37 -2.35 -4.35
C GLU A 253 -6.05 -3.17 -5.59
N ILE A 254 -4.78 -3.48 -5.79
CA ILE A 254 -4.37 -4.44 -6.81
C ILE A 254 -4.09 -5.78 -6.15
N SER A 255 -4.52 -6.88 -6.77
CA SER A 255 -4.15 -8.20 -6.30
C SER A 255 -2.63 -8.33 -6.24
N ALA A 256 -2.10 -9.09 -5.28
CA ALA A 256 -0.65 -9.19 -5.13
C ALA A 256 0.06 -9.80 -6.35
N ASN A 257 -0.64 -10.65 -7.12
CA ASN A 257 -0.18 -11.19 -8.40
C ASN A 257 -0.39 -10.23 -9.60
N GLN A 258 -0.88 -9.02 -9.32
CA GLN A 258 -1.22 -7.94 -10.26
C GLN A 258 -2.27 -8.29 -11.31
N GLU A 259 -2.96 -9.42 -11.18
CA GLU A 259 -3.93 -9.89 -12.18
C GLU A 259 -5.25 -9.10 -12.15
N TYR A 260 -5.67 -8.62 -10.98
CA TYR A 260 -6.97 -8.00 -10.78
C TYR A 260 -6.85 -6.68 -10.01
N GLY A 261 -7.71 -5.72 -10.33
CA GLY A 261 -8.07 -4.65 -9.41
C GLY A 261 -9.26 -5.07 -8.56
N TYR A 262 -9.24 -4.72 -7.28
CA TYR A 262 -10.39 -4.77 -6.39
C TYR A 262 -10.79 -3.35 -6.03
N MET A 263 -12.08 -3.04 -6.11
CA MET A 263 -12.59 -1.77 -5.63
C MET A 263 -13.81 -1.95 -4.75
N HIS A 264 -13.93 -1.07 -3.78
CA HIS A 264 -15.02 -1.07 -2.83
C HIS A 264 -16.24 -0.34 -3.39
N ASN A 265 -17.42 -0.96 -3.26
CA ASN A 265 -18.71 -0.42 -3.67
C ASN A 265 -19.72 -0.47 -2.50
N LEU A 266 -19.91 0.67 -1.83
CA LEU A 266 -20.87 0.90 -0.75
C LEU A 266 -22.25 1.16 -1.34
N ALA A 267 -23.08 0.13 -1.54
CA ALA A 267 -24.40 0.37 -2.09
C ALA A 267 -25.30 1.02 -1.03
N THR A 268 -25.88 2.18 -1.38
CA THR A 268 -26.90 2.82 -0.54
C THR A 268 -28.11 1.87 -0.45
N GLY A 269 -28.30 1.20 0.69
CA GLY A 269 -29.41 0.24 0.89
C GLY A 269 -29.06 -1.07 1.56
N GLY A 270 -27.80 -1.28 1.98
CA GLY A 270 -27.40 -2.42 2.84
C GLY A 270 -26.72 -3.58 2.14
N LEU A 271 -26.10 -3.33 0.97
CA LEU A 271 -25.22 -4.28 0.32
C LEU A 271 -23.84 -3.65 0.13
N ASP A 272 -22.85 -4.16 0.84
CA ASP A 272 -21.47 -3.80 0.60
C ASP A 272 -20.84 -4.85 -0.32
N GLN A 273 -20.11 -4.38 -1.32
CA GLN A 273 -19.56 -5.22 -2.39
C GLN A 273 -18.09 -4.92 -2.63
N ILE A 274 -17.36 -5.97 -3.02
CA ILE A 274 -16.05 -5.84 -3.66
C ILE A 274 -16.25 -6.18 -5.14
N ILE A 275 -15.87 -5.25 -6.00
CA ILE A 275 -15.89 -5.43 -7.44
C ILE A 275 -14.48 -5.80 -7.87
N ARG A 276 -14.32 -6.94 -8.54
CA ARG A 276 -13.11 -7.31 -9.25
C ARG A 276 -13.18 -6.74 -10.66
N VAL A 277 -12.09 -6.15 -11.12
CA VAL A 277 -11.95 -5.49 -12.43
C VAL A 277 -10.63 -5.91 -13.08
N GLN A 278 -10.66 -6.12 -14.40
CA GLN A 278 -9.50 -6.50 -15.20
C GLN A 278 -9.74 -6.12 -16.66
N ASP A 279 -8.76 -5.46 -17.30
CA ASP A 279 -8.72 -5.30 -18.75
C ASP A 279 -8.29 -6.65 -19.37
N THR A 280 -9.23 -7.36 -19.98
CA THR A 280 -9.00 -8.73 -20.49
C THR A 280 -8.72 -8.75 -21.99
N ASN A 281 -9.00 -7.65 -22.67
CA ASN A 281 -8.90 -7.53 -24.11
C ASN A 281 -7.71 -6.63 -24.56
N ASP A 282 -6.99 -6.04 -23.60
CA ASP A 282 -5.87 -5.12 -23.76
C ASP A 282 -6.23 -3.81 -24.51
N ASP A 283 -7.46 -3.32 -24.41
CA ASP A 283 -7.89 -2.09 -25.09
C ASP A 283 -7.65 -0.80 -24.27
N GLY A 284 -7.19 -0.95 -23.03
CA GLY A 284 -6.78 0.13 -22.15
C GLY A 284 -7.86 0.62 -21.20
N ASP A 285 -9.01 -0.06 -21.13
CA ASP A 285 -10.02 0.08 -20.10
C ASP A 285 -10.56 -1.29 -19.61
N ALA A 286 -11.41 -1.29 -18.59
CA ALA A 286 -12.08 -2.49 -18.06
C ALA A 286 -13.60 -2.37 -18.24
N MET A 287 -14.06 -1.79 -19.35
CA MET A 287 -15.47 -1.45 -19.59
C MET A 287 -16.24 -2.55 -20.32
N ASP A 288 -15.59 -3.63 -20.77
CA ASP A 288 -16.24 -4.66 -21.57
C ASP A 288 -16.99 -5.72 -20.76
N SER A 289 -17.76 -6.53 -21.49
CA SER A 289 -18.50 -7.66 -20.92
C SER A 289 -17.52 -8.73 -20.42
N GLY A 290 -17.50 -8.97 -19.11
CA GLY A 290 -16.65 -9.97 -18.46
C GLY A 290 -15.44 -9.39 -17.75
N GLU A 291 -15.17 -8.11 -17.92
CA GLU A 291 -14.02 -7.40 -17.32
C GLU A 291 -14.27 -6.93 -15.89
N ALA A 292 -15.52 -6.96 -15.45
CA ALA A 292 -15.88 -6.70 -14.07
C ALA A 292 -16.87 -7.72 -13.53
N ALA A 293 -16.73 -8.05 -12.25
CA ALA A 293 -17.62 -8.94 -11.52
C ALA A 293 -17.77 -8.51 -10.06
N VAL A 294 -18.94 -8.79 -9.46
CA VAL A 294 -19.09 -8.72 -8.00
C VAL A 294 -18.36 -9.93 -7.41
N ALA A 295 -17.14 -9.72 -6.92
CA ALA A 295 -16.33 -10.78 -6.32
C ALA A 295 -16.84 -11.16 -4.93
N PHE A 296 -17.34 -10.18 -4.17
CA PHE A 296 -17.94 -10.41 -2.86
C PHE A 296 -19.15 -9.50 -2.67
N SER A 297 -20.16 -9.99 -1.94
CA SER A 297 -21.26 -9.16 -1.47
C SER A 297 -21.77 -9.65 -0.12
N THR A 298 -22.08 -8.71 0.77
CA THR A 298 -22.71 -9.00 2.05
C THR A 298 -23.95 -8.14 2.26
N ALA A 299 -25.02 -8.76 2.76
CA ALA A 299 -26.25 -8.10 3.20
C ALA A 299 -26.36 -8.01 4.73
N GLU A 300 -25.23 -8.19 5.41
CA GLU A 300 -25.17 -8.17 6.85
C GLU A 300 -25.60 -6.80 7.39
N ALA A 301 -26.60 -6.80 8.25
CA ALA A 301 -27.21 -5.58 8.73
C ALA A 301 -26.22 -4.77 9.57
N GLY A 302 -25.99 -3.53 9.16
CA GLY A 302 -25.09 -2.62 9.86
C GLY A 302 -23.62 -2.87 9.57
N PHE A 303 -23.27 -3.77 8.63
CA PHE A 303 -21.90 -3.91 8.14
C PHE A 303 -21.36 -2.56 7.67
N VAL A 304 -20.16 -2.20 8.11
CA VAL A 304 -19.51 -0.94 7.75
C VAL A 304 -18.14 -1.27 7.20
N SER A 305 -18.08 -1.52 5.90
CA SER A 305 -16.79 -1.67 5.25
C SER A 305 -16.08 -0.35 5.07
N ILE A 306 -14.76 -0.41 5.18
CA ILE A 306 -13.91 0.77 4.99
C ILE A 306 -12.90 0.48 3.89
N ASP A 307 -12.01 -0.47 4.16
CA ASP A 307 -10.81 -0.69 3.35
C ASP A 307 -10.57 -2.15 2.96
N ILE A 308 -9.76 -2.37 1.91
CA ILE A 308 -9.35 -3.67 1.38
C ILE A 308 -7.83 -3.71 1.21
N THR A 309 -7.21 -4.86 1.41
CA THR A 309 -5.80 -5.09 1.02
C THR A 309 -5.62 -6.53 0.53
N SER A 310 -4.74 -6.75 -0.45
CA SER A 310 -4.47 -8.09 -1.00
C SER A 310 -3.14 -8.65 -0.49
N LEU A 311 -3.19 -9.89 -0.03
CA LEU A 311 -2.02 -10.63 0.42
C LEU A 311 -1.36 -11.38 -0.74
N PRO A 312 -0.04 -11.69 -0.64
CA PRO A 312 0.72 -12.44 -1.66
C PRO A 312 0.12 -13.80 -2.05
N ASP A 313 -0.62 -14.44 -1.15
CA ASP A 313 -1.28 -15.73 -1.39
C ASP A 313 -2.60 -15.62 -2.18
N GLY A 314 -3.02 -14.39 -2.54
CA GLY A 314 -4.27 -14.10 -3.22
C GLY A 314 -5.46 -13.84 -2.27
N THR A 315 -5.27 -13.98 -0.96
CA THR A 315 -6.27 -13.59 0.03
C THR A 315 -6.56 -12.09 -0.08
N VAL A 316 -7.82 -11.70 -0.05
CA VAL A 316 -8.25 -10.29 0.06
C VAL A 316 -8.77 -10.04 1.46
N LEU A 317 -8.13 -9.13 2.18
CA LEU A 317 -8.60 -8.67 3.48
C LEU A 317 -9.60 -7.53 3.31
N PHE A 318 -10.59 -7.50 4.18
CA PHE A 318 -11.68 -6.54 4.15
C PHE A 318 -12.07 -6.12 5.57
N SER A 319 -11.99 -4.84 5.89
CA SER A 319 -12.28 -4.35 7.25
C SER A 319 -13.77 -4.08 7.47
N ASP A 320 -14.30 -4.46 8.64
CA ASP A 320 -15.67 -4.21 9.08
C ASP A 320 -15.68 -3.49 10.43
N ASN A 321 -15.97 -2.18 10.39
CA ASN A 321 -16.01 -1.33 11.58
C ASN A 321 -17.29 -1.46 12.41
N SER A 322 -18.27 -2.25 11.96
CA SER A 322 -19.50 -2.45 12.74
C SER A 322 -19.33 -3.46 13.86
N THR A 323 -18.52 -4.49 13.60
CA THR A 323 -18.16 -5.55 14.54
C THR A 323 -16.67 -5.53 14.88
N LEU A 324 -15.94 -4.53 14.37
CA LEU A 324 -14.53 -4.24 14.64
C LEU A 324 -13.60 -5.39 14.22
N ARG A 325 -13.88 -6.05 13.09
CA ARG A 325 -13.14 -7.23 12.60
C ARG A 325 -12.48 -6.97 11.26
N ILE A 326 -11.56 -7.85 10.89
CA ILE A 326 -11.03 -7.96 9.53
C ILE A 326 -11.44 -9.33 8.99
N ILE A 327 -11.97 -9.37 7.78
CA ILE A 327 -12.43 -10.58 7.09
C ILE A 327 -11.38 -10.95 6.05
N ALA A 328 -11.03 -12.24 5.97
CA ALA A 328 -10.27 -12.80 4.87
C ALA A 328 -11.23 -13.41 3.84
N LEU A 329 -11.00 -13.04 2.57
CA LEU A 329 -11.68 -13.59 1.41
C LEU A 329 -10.69 -14.44 0.62
N ARG A 330 -11.00 -15.73 0.44
CA ARG A 330 -10.12 -16.71 -0.21
C ARG A 330 -10.87 -17.46 -1.30
N ASP A 331 -10.39 -17.35 -2.52
CA ASP A 331 -10.90 -18.10 -3.67
C ASP A 331 -10.46 -19.56 -3.56
N ASN A 332 -11.33 -20.41 -2.99
CA ASN A 332 -11.00 -21.80 -2.70
C ASN A 332 -11.31 -22.73 -3.89
N ASP A 333 -12.14 -22.30 -4.83
CA ASP A 333 -12.55 -23.09 -5.98
C ASP A 333 -11.96 -22.63 -7.32
N GLY A 334 -11.24 -21.49 -7.33
CA GLY A 334 -10.48 -20.98 -8.46
C GLY A 334 -11.34 -20.26 -9.50
N ASP A 335 -12.54 -19.82 -9.15
CA ASP A 335 -13.41 -19.04 -10.04
C ASP A 335 -13.11 -17.52 -10.01
N GLY A 336 -12.20 -17.12 -9.13
CA GLY A 336 -11.76 -15.75 -8.87
C GLY A 336 -12.80 -14.88 -8.17
N LEU A 337 -13.84 -15.48 -7.61
CA LEU A 337 -14.85 -14.84 -6.77
C LEU A 337 -14.71 -15.34 -5.32
N PHE A 338 -15.48 -14.76 -4.42
CA PHE A 338 -15.49 -15.08 -2.99
C PHE A 338 -16.94 -15.35 -2.51
N LEU A 339 -17.69 -16.12 -3.30
CA LEU A 339 -19.12 -16.37 -3.10
C LEU A 339 -19.41 -17.72 -2.43
N GLY A 340 -18.42 -18.61 -2.36
CA GLY A 340 -18.49 -19.88 -1.69
C GLY A 340 -18.65 -19.75 -0.17
N THR A 341 -19.31 -20.72 0.46
CA THR A 341 -19.61 -20.67 1.90
C THR A 341 -18.37 -20.78 2.80
N THR A 342 -17.22 -21.16 2.25
CA THR A 342 -15.93 -21.30 2.96
C THR A 342 -14.92 -20.23 2.56
N GLU A 343 -15.30 -19.32 1.66
CA GLU A 343 -14.42 -18.30 1.09
C GLU A 343 -14.37 -17.02 1.91
N ARG A 344 -15.10 -17.01 3.03
CA ARG A 344 -15.16 -15.91 3.99
C ARG A 344 -14.86 -16.46 5.38
N THR A 345 -13.81 -15.96 6.01
CA THR A 345 -13.48 -16.22 7.41
C THR A 345 -13.11 -14.92 8.11
N ASP A 346 -13.24 -14.85 9.43
CA ASP A 346 -12.65 -13.73 10.17
C ASP A 346 -11.12 -13.91 10.12
N TYR A 347 -10.41 -12.94 9.56
CA TYR A 347 -8.94 -12.83 9.69
C TYR A 347 -8.60 -12.38 11.11
N LEU A 348 -9.34 -11.40 11.63
CA LEU A 348 -9.23 -10.95 13.01
C LEU A 348 -10.65 -10.71 13.53
N ALA A 349 -11.11 -11.49 14.50
CA ALA A 349 -12.43 -11.30 15.14
C ALA A 349 -12.43 -10.22 16.24
N ASN A 350 -11.26 -9.67 16.57
CA ASN A 350 -11.04 -8.62 17.59
C ASN A 350 -11.74 -8.86 18.93
N SER A 351 -11.71 -10.12 19.38
CA SER A 351 -12.24 -10.52 20.70
C SER A 351 -11.49 -9.86 21.87
N SER A 352 -10.28 -9.36 21.62
CA SER A 352 -9.42 -8.65 22.57
C SER A 352 -9.77 -7.16 22.74
N GLY A 353 -10.52 -6.57 21.81
CA GLY A 353 -10.82 -5.13 21.79
C GLY A 353 -9.59 -4.25 21.57
N LEU A 354 -8.50 -4.81 21.00
CA LEU A 354 -7.27 -4.08 20.70
C LEU A 354 -7.48 -3.13 19.52
N LEU A 355 -8.22 -3.56 18.50
CA LEU A 355 -8.65 -2.67 17.44
C LEU A 355 -9.98 -2.02 17.80
N ALA A 356 -10.20 -0.82 17.30
CA ALA A 356 -11.48 -0.17 17.33
C ALA A 356 -11.91 0.19 15.91
N ALA A 357 -11.57 1.38 15.40
CA ALA A 357 -12.05 1.82 14.10
C ALA A 357 -10.94 1.77 13.06
N VAL A 358 -10.84 0.65 12.34
CA VAL A 358 -9.95 0.49 11.20
C VAL A 358 -10.31 1.51 10.12
N ARG A 359 -9.35 2.34 9.72
CA ARG A 359 -9.54 3.33 8.66
C ARG A 359 -8.85 2.99 7.36
N ALA A 360 -7.69 2.40 7.46
CA ALA A 360 -6.93 1.96 6.33
C ALA A 360 -6.07 0.75 6.72
N MET A 361 -5.72 -0.06 5.73
CA MET A 361 -4.88 -1.23 5.83
C MET A 361 -3.89 -1.19 4.67
N THR A 362 -2.64 -1.55 4.93
CA THR A 362 -1.66 -1.77 3.87
C THR A 362 -0.90 -3.04 4.17
N ARG A 363 -0.56 -3.81 3.13
CA ARG A 363 0.46 -4.84 3.25
C ARG A 363 1.75 -4.19 3.73
N TYR A 364 2.44 -4.87 4.65
CA TYR A 364 3.70 -4.43 5.19
C TYR A 364 4.74 -5.52 5.01
N THR A 365 5.89 -5.11 4.48
CA THR A 365 7.10 -5.91 4.53
C THR A 365 7.97 -5.19 5.55
N PRO A 366 8.25 -5.80 6.72
CA PRO A 366 9.20 -5.20 7.64
C PRO A 366 10.51 -4.94 6.88
N PRO A 367 11.23 -3.85 7.22
CA PRO A 367 12.51 -3.58 6.59
C PRO A 367 13.34 -4.85 6.66
N ASN A 368 14.12 -5.12 5.61
CA ASN A 368 15.05 -6.23 5.69
C ASN A 368 16.06 -5.86 6.76
N CYS A 369 15.82 -6.42 7.94
CA CYS A 369 16.20 -5.77 9.16
C CYS A 369 17.67 -5.93 9.49
N GLY A 370 18.45 -6.36 8.50
CA GLY A 370 19.60 -7.17 8.75
C GLY A 370 19.19 -8.19 9.82
N ASN A 371 18.78 -9.38 9.40
CA ASN A 371 19.62 -10.39 10.01
C ASN A 371 21.04 -9.95 9.58
N PRO A 372 22.00 -9.62 10.47
CA PRO A 372 23.39 -9.53 10.07
C PRO A 372 23.91 -10.87 9.48
N CYS A 373 23.00 -11.80 9.17
CA CYS A 373 23.11 -13.05 8.45
C CYS A 373 22.01 -13.21 7.38
N ASP A 374 21.48 -12.13 6.77
CA ASP A 374 20.70 -12.24 5.54
C ASP A 374 21.64 -12.01 4.33
N PRO A 375 22.09 -13.09 3.68
CA PRO A 375 22.98 -12.99 2.54
C PRO A 375 22.30 -12.71 1.20
N ASP A 376 21.02 -12.35 1.17
CA ASP A 376 20.37 -11.88 -0.07
C ASP A 376 20.52 -10.36 -0.20
N VAL A 377 21.76 -9.90 -0.37
CA VAL A 377 22.15 -8.49 -0.37
C VAL A 377 21.75 -7.76 -1.66
N ASN A 378 21.47 -8.51 -2.73
CA ASN A 378 20.96 -7.96 -3.98
C ASN A 378 19.42 -7.99 -4.08
N CYS A 379 18.74 -8.61 -3.10
CA CYS A 379 17.29 -8.80 -3.02
C CYS A 379 16.69 -9.50 -4.24
N ASP A 380 17.43 -10.42 -4.88
CA ASP A 380 16.93 -11.21 -6.01
C ASP A 380 16.11 -12.43 -5.58
N GLY A 381 16.04 -12.70 -4.27
CA GLY A 381 15.33 -13.81 -3.67
C GLY A 381 16.18 -15.07 -3.53
N ALA A 382 17.47 -15.03 -3.89
CA ALA A 382 18.37 -16.16 -3.85
C ALA A 382 19.75 -15.80 -3.30
N VAL A 383 20.09 -16.37 -2.15
CA VAL A 383 21.43 -16.34 -1.57
C VAL A 383 22.45 -17.07 -2.45
N ASN A 384 23.31 -16.33 -3.16
CA ASN A 384 24.27 -16.87 -4.10
C ASN A 384 25.47 -15.92 -4.37
N GLY A 385 26.27 -16.20 -5.41
CA GLY A 385 27.44 -15.37 -5.73
C GLY A 385 27.11 -13.96 -6.22
N PHE A 386 25.87 -13.68 -6.61
CA PHE A 386 25.41 -12.35 -7.01
C PHE A 386 25.28 -11.40 -5.81
N ASP A 387 25.10 -11.91 -4.59
CA ASP A 387 25.08 -11.11 -3.36
C ASP A 387 26.47 -10.63 -2.97
N ILE A 388 27.47 -11.50 -3.15
CA ILE A 388 28.88 -11.13 -3.01
C ILE A 388 29.23 -10.06 -4.05
N GLN A 389 28.81 -10.22 -5.30
CA GLN A 389 29.07 -9.24 -6.35
C GLN A 389 28.38 -7.89 -6.05
N ALA A 390 27.13 -7.90 -5.60
CA ALA A 390 26.42 -6.68 -5.20
C ALA A 390 27.16 -5.98 -4.06
N THR A 391 27.66 -6.74 -3.07
CA THR A 391 28.48 -6.21 -1.98
C THR A 391 29.80 -5.63 -2.46
N GLU A 392 30.51 -6.32 -3.37
CA GLU A 392 31.73 -5.79 -3.99
C GLU A 392 31.47 -4.48 -4.74
N GLU A 393 30.37 -4.40 -5.48
CA GLU A 393 29.95 -3.20 -6.19
C GLU A 393 29.66 -2.06 -5.20
N ALA A 394 28.91 -2.33 -4.13
CA ALA A 394 28.56 -1.35 -3.11
C ALA A 394 29.77 -0.82 -2.34
N VAL A 395 30.71 -1.69 -1.94
CA VAL A 395 31.99 -1.29 -1.32
C VAL A 395 32.82 -0.39 -2.25
N ASN A 396 32.67 -0.54 -3.57
CA ASN A 396 33.30 0.33 -4.57
C ASN A 396 32.47 1.57 -4.92
N GLY A 397 31.37 1.82 -4.21
CA GLY A 397 30.48 2.96 -4.37
C GLY A 397 29.44 2.81 -5.48
N ASP A 398 29.22 1.59 -5.98
CA ASP A 398 28.18 1.26 -6.96
C ASP A 398 27.03 0.48 -6.29
N PHE A 399 25.96 1.19 -5.95
CA PHE A 399 24.78 0.63 -5.28
C PHE A 399 23.70 0.16 -6.27
N SER A 400 23.99 0.08 -7.57
CA SER A 400 22.96 -0.17 -8.58
C SER A 400 22.29 -1.56 -8.49
N ASN A 401 22.95 -2.52 -7.85
CA ASN A 401 22.45 -3.87 -7.61
C ASN A 401 22.36 -4.21 -6.10
N PHE A 402 22.47 -3.20 -5.23
CA PHE A 402 22.58 -3.37 -3.79
C PHE A 402 21.32 -2.81 -3.13
N CYS A 403 20.52 -3.67 -2.51
CA CYS A 403 19.22 -3.27 -1.98
C CYS A 403 19.26 -2.80 -0.52
N GLN A 404 20.40 -2.98 0.17
CA GLN A 404 20.60 -2.49 1.52
C GLN A 404 21.11 -1.03 1.51
N ALA A 405 20.85 -0.30 2.59
CA ALA A 405 21.20 1.12 2.68
C ALA A 405 22.70 1.40 2.92
N SER A 406 23.52 0.36 3.12
CA SER A 406 24.93 0.47 3.49
C SER A 406 25.71 -0.78 3.09
N ALA A 407 26.92 -0.61 2.55
CA ALA A 407 27.83 -1.73 2.27
C ALA A 407 28.58 -2.24 3.51
N ASP A 408 28.41 -1.60 4.67
CA ASP A 408 28.96 -2.00 5.97
C ASP A 408 28.16 -3.17 6.57
N LEU A 409 28.39 -4.36 6.02
CA LEU A 409 27.70 -5.59 6.40
C LEU A 409 28.18 -6.15 7.73
N ASN A 410 29.39 -5.80 8.18
CA ASN A 410 29.93 -6.28 9.45
C ASN A 410 29.66 -5.32 10.63
N GLY A 411 29.13 -4.12 10.35
CA GLY A 411 28.73 -3.13 11.35
C GLY A 411 29.89 -2.43 12.06
N ASP A 412 31.09 -2.42 11.47
CA ASP A 412 32.29 -1.79 12.04
C ASP A 412 32.40 -0.30 11.72
N GLY A 413 31.49 0.23 10.92
CA GLY A 413 31.42 1.62 10.48
C GLY A 413 32.26 1.91 9.24
N SER A 414 32.76 0.90 8.53
CA SER A 414 33.59 1.09 7.34
C SER A 414 33.30 0.10 6.21
N GLU A 415 32.86 0.63 5.06
CA GLU A 415 32.64 -0.12 3.82
C GLU A 415 33.98 -0.55 3.20
N ASN A 416 34.39 -1.81 3.39
CA ASN A 416 35.69 -2.31 2.98
C ASN A 416 35.68 -3.82 2.65
N GLY A 417 36.88 -4.40 2.44
CA GLY A 417 37.01 -5.82 2.08
C GLY A 417 36.47 -6.81 3.12
N PHE A 418 36.35 -6.41 4.39
CA PHE A 418 35.77 -7.24 5.45
C PHE A 418 34.26 -7.42 5.30
N ASP A 419 33.56 -6.51 4.63
CA ASP A 419 32.14 -6.67 4.31
C ASP A 419 31.94 -7.72 3.24
N ILE A 420 32.82 -7.75 2.23
CA ILE A 420 32.83 -8.78 1.18
C ILE A 420 33.15 -10.16 1.77
N GLU A 421 34.15 -10.26 2.66
CA GLU A 421 34.47 -11.52 3.35
C GLU A 421 33.33 -12.00 4.26
N THR A 422 32.63 -11.07 4.91
CA THR A 422 31.44 -11.37 5.72
C THR A 422 30.33 -11.93 4.84
N GLU A 423 30.11 -11.33 3.67
CA GLU A 423 29.12 -11.83 2.73
C GLU A 423 29.48 -13.20 2.13
N GLU A 424 30.75 -13.41 1.78
CA GLU A 424 31.23 -14.72 1.32
C GLU A 424 31.02 -15.81 2.38
N GLN A 425 31.25 -15.51 3.66
CA GLN A 425 30.98 -16.44 4.75
C GLN A 425 29.48 -16.78 4.86
N ARG A 426 28.61 -15.78 4.72
CA ARG A 426 27.15 -15.99 4.79
C ARG A 426 26.61 -16.79 3.61
N VAL A 427 27.03 -16.50 2.38
CA VAL A 427 26.64 -17.29 1.18
C VAL A 427 27.08 -18.76 1.33
N ASN A 428 28.18 -19.01 2.02
CA ASN A 428 28.66 -20.37 2.32
C ASN A 428 27.97 -21.04 3.52
N GLY A 429 27.01 -20.36 4.17
CA GLY A 429 26.27 -20.86 5.31
C GLY A 429 27.10 -20.98 6.59
N GLU A 430 28.18 -20.20 6.72
CA GLU A 430 28.92 -20.12 7.98
C GLU A 430 28.11 -19.32 9.02
N PRO A 431 28.17 -19.71 10.30
CA PRO A 431 27.45 -19.01 11.36
C PRO A 431 28.05 -17.63 11.60
N CYS A 432 27.18 -16.62 11.71
CA CYS A 432 27.44 -15.43 12.51
C CYS A 432 27.60 -15.81 14.00
#